data_AF-A0A2G8LQ06-F1
#
_entry.id   AF-A0A2G8LQ06-F1
#
_cell.length_a   1.000
_cell.length_b   1.000
_cell.length_c   1.000
_cell.angle_alpha   90.00
_cell.angle_beta   90.00
_cell.angle_gamma   90.00
#
_symmetry.space_group_name_H-M   'P 1'
#
loop_
_entity.id
_entity.type
_entity.pdbx_description
1 polymer ?
#
loop_
_entity_poly.entity_id
_entity_poly.type
_entity_poly.pdbx_seq_one_letter_code
_entity_poly.pdbx_strand_id
1 'polypeptide(L)'
;MIEQDFALLYPSRSNKLYQRWEKVARKVILYSQQLNWREVLGMQNTKIDDLTKEETKNLAFSLLAIIFRSGRSGKGRKGHNSANDSVNCFIDVQPEVFDIDQYVKTLKATETPQLFVMCRGSRITPSQTYIIIEGNALPQQSLMKAIDVCFKAMYIFDIEYQPMCKIAWQFLQVVIYDFTEASITSSIRNLRAFIASDSK
;
A
#
# COMPACT_ATOMS: atom_id res chain seq x y z
N MET A 1 -15.19 -15.26 -3.03
CA MET A 1 -15.41 -15.13 -1.57
C MET A 1 -15.10 -13.71 -1.10
N ILE A 2 -13.88 -13.35 -0.70
CA ILE A 2 -13.54 -12.01 -0.12
C ILE A 2 -14.20 -10.82 -0.84
N GLU A 3 -14.04 -10.74 -2.16
CA GLU A 3 -14.59 -9.61 -2.93
C GLU A 3 -16.13 -9.61 -3.02
N GLN A 4 -16.72 -10.80 -3.08
CA GLN A 4 -18.17 -10.96 -3.11
C GLN A 4 -18.77 -10.60 -1.74
N ASP A 5 -18.13 -11.06 -0.66
CA ASP A 5 -18.54 -10.75 0.72
C ASP A 5 -18.43 -9.25 0.98
N PHE A 6 -17.33 -8.63 0.53
CA PHE A 6 -17.16 -7.18 0.64
C PHE A 6 -18.18 -6.40 -0.20
N ALA A 7 -18.52 -6.89 -1.40
CA ALA A 7 -19.56 -6.27 -2.22
C ALA A 7 -20.95 -6.39 -1.60
N LEU A 8 -21.23 -7.48 -0.87
CA LEU A 8 -22.49 -7.68 -0.15
C LEU A 8 -22.62 -6.73 1.04
N LEU A 9 -21.55 -6.57 1.83
CA LEU A 9 -21.54 -5.66 3.00
C LEU A 9 -21.39 -4.18 2.62
N TYR A 10 -20.62 -3.88 1.57
CA TYR A 10 -20.25 -2.52 1.17
C TYR A 10 -20.40 -2.28 -0.35
N PRO A 11 -21.62 -2.45 -0.91
CA PRO A 11 -21.83 -2.43 -2.36
C PRO A 11 -21.38 -1.13 -3.04
N SER A 12 -21.62 0.02 -2.39
CA SER A 12 -21.23 1.34 -2.91
C SER A 12 -19.72 1.61 -2.86
N ARG A 13 -18.95 0.77 -2.15
CA ARG A 13 -17.51 0.94 -1.93
C ARG A 13 -16.65 -0.05 -2.71
N SER A 14 -17.22 -1.18 -3.16
CA SER A 14 -16.47 -2.31 -3.73
C SER A 14 -15.56 -1.94 -4.91
N ASN A 15 -15.96 -0.99 -5.76
CA ASN A 15 -15.19 -0.60 -6.96
C ASN A 15 -14.42 0.74 -6.82
N LYS A 16 -14.37 1.33 -5.62
CA LYS A 16 -13.85 2.69 -5.43
C LYS A 16 -12.38 2.85 -5.78
N LEU A 17 -11.53 1.85 -5.52
CA LEU A 17 -10.13 1.88 -5.90
C LEU A 17 -9.96 2.03 -7.41
N TYR A 18 -10.67 1.23 -8.21
CA TYR A 18 -10.64 1.31 -9.67
C TYR A 18 -11.16 2.64 -10.21
N GLN A 19 -12.17 3.23 -9.56
CA GLN A 19 -12.75 4.50 -9.98
C GLN A 19 -11.86 5.71 -9.69
N ARG A 20 -11.06 5.66 -8.62
CA ARG A 20 -10.39 6.86 -8.07
C ARG A 20 -8.87 6.82 -8.19
N TRP A 21 -8.28 5.63 -8.13
CA TRP A 21 -6.83 5.50 -7.90
C TRP A 21 -6.01 6.16 -9.00
N GLU A 22 -6.41 6.11 -10.27
CA GLU A 22 -5.64 6.73 -11.35
C GLU A 22 -5.43 8.24 -11.13
N LYS A 23 -6.48 8.97 -10.72
CA LYS A 23 -6.39 10.41 -10.45
C LYS A 23 -5.57 10.69 -9.18
N VAL A 24 -5.82 9.90 -8.13
CA VAL A 24 -5.14 10.05 -6.85
C VAL A 24 -3.64 9.74 -6.97
N ALA A 25 -3.27 8.70 -7.72
CA ALA A 25 -1.89 8.26 -7.92
C ALA A 25 -1.00 9.38 -8.46
N ARG A 26 -1.47 10.13 -9.46
CA ARG A 26 -0.74 11.28 -10.02
C ARG A 26 -0.50 12.37 -8.98
N LYS A 27 -1.48 12.64 -8.12
CA LYS A 27 -1.35 13.62 -7.03
C LYS A 27 -0.45 13.14 -5.90
N VAL A 28 -0.46 11.83 -5.60
CA VAL A 28 0.47 11.21 -4.65
C VAL A 28 1.92 11.40 -5.12
N ILE A 29 2.19 11.14 -6.41
CA ILE A 29 3.52 11.35 -7.01
C ILE A 29 3.94 12.82 -6.98
N LEU A 30 3.03 13.74 -7.30
CA LEU A 30 3.33 15.17 -7.25
C LEU A 30 3.64 15.63 -5.82
N TYR A 31 2.84 15.20 -4.85
CA TYR A 31 3.03 15.51 -3.43
C TYR A 31 4.35 14.94 -2.90
N SER A 32 4.80 13.78 -3.42
CA SER A 32 6.04 13.16 -2.97
C SER A 32 7.30 13.81 -3.54
N GLN A 33 7.23 14.73 -4.51
CA GLN A 33 8.44 15.35 -5.10
C GLN A 33 9.30 16.10 -4.09
N GLN A 34 8.70 16.56 -2.98
CA GLN A 34 9.42 17.18 -1.86
C GLN A 34 10.17 16.17 -0.97
N LEU A 35 10.01 14.87 -1.20
CA LEU A 35 10.59 13.79 -0.40
C LEU A 35 11.73 13.12 -1.15
N ASN A 36 12.69 12.55 -0.41
CA ASN A 36 13.80 11.78 -0.97
C ASN A 36 13.40 10.32 -1.31
N TRP A 37 12.28 10.16 -2.02
CA TRP A 37 11.74 8.83 -2.31
C TRP A 37 12.58 8.05 -3.34
N ARG A 38 13.32 8.75 -4.20
CA ARG A 38 14.17 8.13 -5.23
C ARG A 38 15.31 7.34 -4.62
N GLU A 39 15.95 7.87 -3.59
CA GLU A 39 16.99 7.15 -2.86
C GLU A 39 16.39 5.94 -2.12
N VAL A 40 15.26 6.14 -1.44
CA VAL A 40 14.58 5.08 -0.67
C VAL A 40 14.15 3.91 -1.56
N LEU A 41 13.67 4.18 -2.78
CA LEU A 41 13.23 3.15 -3.72
C LEU A 41 14.33 2.66 -4.67
N GLY A 42 15.54 3.25 -4.64
CA GLY A 42 16.60 2.92 -5.60
C GLY A 42 16.27 3.33 -7.04
N MET A 43 15.55 4.44 -7.22
CA MET A 43 15.01 4.94 -8.50
C MET A 43 15.59 6.31 -8.87
N GLN A 44 16.91 6.51 -8.68
CA GLN A 44 17.58 7.80 -8.92
C GLN A 44 17.47 8.26 -10.39
N ASN A 45 17.52 7.31 -11.32
CA ASN A 45 17.54 7.59 -12.76
C ASN A 45 16.15 7.51 -13.43
N THR A 46 15.08 7.25 -12.67
CA THR A 46 13.74 7.07 -13.24
C THR A 46 13.07 8.41 -13.55
N LYS A 47 12.75 8.65 -14.82
CA LYS A 47 11.88 9.75 -15.25
C LYS A 47 10.41 9.34 -15.09
N ILE A 48 9.61 10.18 -14.45
CA ILE A 48 8.19 9.87 -14.19
C ILE A 48 7.40 9.85 -15.50
N ASP A 49 7.76 10.72 -16.45
CA ASP A 49 7.07 10.84 -17.74
C ASP A 49 7.26 9.61 -18.64
N ASP A 50 8.30 8.81 -18.38
CA ASP A 50 8.57 7.56 -19.11
C ASP A 50 7.76 6.37 -18.56
N LEU A 51 7.10 6.54 -17.40
CA LEU A 51 6.34 5.46 -16.77
C LEU A 51 5.01 5.24 -17.48
N THR A 52 4.68 3.97 -17.72
CA THR A 52 3.34 3.55 -18.13
C THR A 52 2.29 3.93 -17.07
N LYS A 53 1.01 3.88 -17.46
CA LYS A 53 -0.10 4.08 -16.52
C LYS A 53 -0.09 3.07 -15.36
N GLU A 54 0.35 1.84 -15.61
CA GLU A 54 0.42 0.81 -14.59
C GLU A 54 1.58 1.06 -13.62
N GLU A 55 2.77 1.32 -14.13
CA GLU A 55 3.94 1.67 -13.31
C GLU A 55 3.70 2.92 -12.47
N THR A 56 3.00 3.91 -13.02
CA THR A 56 2.57 5.12 -12.28
C THR A 56 1.68 4.76 -11.08
N LYS A 57 0.70 3.88 -11.27
CA LYS A 57 -0.17 3.41 -10.16
C LYS A 57 0.64 2.65 -9.11
N ASN A 58 1.56 1.80 -9.54
CA ASN A 58 2.40 0.97 -8.67
C ASN A 58 3.39 1.81 -7.85
N LEU A 59 4.02 2.79 -8.49
CA LEU A 59 4.87 3.78 -7.83
C LEU A 59 4.10 4.53 -6.74
N ALA A 60 2.90 5.03 -7.06
CA ALA A 60 2.09 5.79 -6.10
C ALA A 60 1.78 4.99 -4.83
N PHE A 61 1.54 3.68 -4.92
CA PHE A 61 1.33 2.85 -3.72
C PHE A 61 2.58 2.79 -2.83
N SER A 62 3.75 2.59 -3.43
CA SER A 62 5.03 2.62 -2.70
C SER A 62 5.28 3.99 -2.06
N LEU A 63 4.89 5.07 -2.74
CA LEU A 63 5.01 6.44 -2.23
C LEU A 63 4.06 6.73 -1.06
N LEU A 64 2.88 6.11 -0.97
CA LEU A 64 2.01 6.25 0.21
C LEU A 64 2.76 5.80 1.48
N ALA A 65 3.46 4.68 1.42
CA ALA A 65 4.24 4.19 2.55
C ALA A 65 5.41 5.12 2.93
N ILE A 66 5.94 5.90 1.97
CA ILE A 66 6.99 6.91 2.20
C ILE A 66 6.42 8.22 2.76
N ILE A 67 5.28 8.68 2.23
CA ILE A 67 4.59 9.90 2.71
C ILE A 67 4.12 9.69 4.14
N PHE A 68 3.56 8.52 4.43
CA PHE A 68 2.94 8.18 5.71
C PHE A 68 3.83 7.35 6.63
N ARG A 69 5.14 7.44 6.44
CA ARG A 69 6.10 6.85 7.38
C ARG A 69 5.71 7.27 8.79
N SER A 70 5.61 6.27 9.66
CA SER A 70 5.41 6.51 11.08
C SER A 70 6.50 7.49 11.53
N GLY A 71 6.07 8.71 11.87
CA GLY A 71 6.97 9.82 12.17
C GLY A 71 7.97 9.40 13.23
N ARG A 72 9.22 9.84 13.02
CA ARG A 72 10.35 9.76 13.94
C ARG A 72 9.87 9.55 15.37
N SER A 73 10.31 8.43 15.96
CA SER A 73 10.38 8.28 17.41
C SER A 73 10.61 9.64 18.06
N GLY A 74 9.58 10.14 18.77
CA GLY A 74 9.79 11.26 19.67
C GLY A 74 10.92 10.89 20.62
N LYS A 75 11.77 11.87 20.98
CA LYS A 75 12.87 11.72 21.95
C LYS A 75 12.51 10.69 23.03
N GLY A 76 13.01 9.46 22.91
CA GLY A 76 12.79 8.38 23.87
C GLY A 76 12.24 7.04 23.36
N ARG A 77 11.68 6.93 22.14
CA ARG A 77 11.23 5.60 21.63
C ARG A 77 12.34 4.89 20.86
N LYS A 78 13.04 3.94 21.48
CA LYS A 78 13.97 3.05 20.76
C LYS A 78 13.19 2.21 19.74
N GLY A 79 13.22 2.63 18.48
CA GLY A 79 12.61 1.93 17.35
C GLY A 79 13.07 2.62 16.08
N HIS A 80 14.16 2.13 15.51
CA HIS A 80 14.78 2.69 14.32
C HIS A 80 14.02 2.22 13.07
N ASN A 81 12.74 2.59 12.96
CA ASN A 81 11.90 2.19 11.84
C ASN A 81 12.35 2.96 10.59
N SER A 82 13.09 2.27 9.73
CA SER A 82 13.69 2.84 8.52
C SER A 82 12.62 3.13 7.46
N ALA A 83 13.01 3.85 6.40
CA ALA A 83 12.12 4.11 5.27
C ALA A 83 11.71 2.81 4.59
N ASN A 84 12.70 1.94 4.45
CA ASN A 84 12.56 0.64 3.83
C ASN A 84 11.60 -0.22 4.64
N ASP A 85 11.61 -0.14 5.97
CA ASP A 85 10.75 -0.99 6.80
C ASP A 85 9.26 -0.66 6.57
N SER A 86 8.91 0.63 6.44
CA SER A 86 7.52 1.03 6.17
C SER A 86 7.07 0.64 4.76
N VAL A 87 7.96 0.81 3.77
CA VAL A 87 7.69 0.45 2.36
C VAL A 87 7.57 -1.06 2.19
N ASN A 88 8.50 -1.82 2.76
CA ASN A 88 8.53 -3.28 2.72
C ASN A 88 7.37 -3.90 3.52
N CYS A 89 6.90 -3.22 4.56
CA CYS A 89 5.73 -3.64 5.31
C CYS A 89 4.42 -3.41 4.54
N PHE A 90 4.33 -2.34 3.74
CA PHE A 90 3.13 -2.06 2.95
C PHE A 90 3.02 -2.97 1.72
N ILE A 91 4.15 -3.16 1.03
CA ILE A 91 4.30 -4.11 -0.07
C ILE A 91 5.57 -4.87 0.24
N ASP A 92 5.54 -6.18 0.32
CA ASP A 92 6.74 -6.98 0.44
C ASP A 92 7.29 -7.31 -0.96
N VAL A 93 8.61 -7.21 -1.16
CA VAL A 93 9.23 -7.59 -2.45
C VAL A 93 10.19 -8.73 -2.23
N GLN A 94 9.95 -9.80 -2.97
CA GLN A 94 10.81 -10.97 -3.00
C GLN A 94 11.51 -11.10 -4.36
N PRO A 95 12.71 -11.71 -4.40
CA PRO A 95 13.41 -11.99 -5.66
C PRO A 95 12.61 -12.94 -6.59
N GLU A 96 12.86 -12.84 -7.90
CA GLU A 96 12.21 -13.69 -8.92
C GLU A 96 12.59 -15.17 -8.87
N VAL A 97 13.61 -15.53 -8.11
CA VAL A 97 14.04 -16.94 -7.94
C VAL A 97 13.46 -17.56 -6.67
N PHE A 98 12.77 -16.77 -5.84
CA PHE A 98 12.34 -17.21 -4.51
C PHE A 98 11.11 -18.13 -4.59
N ASP A 99 11.15 -19.28 -3.92
CA ASP A 99 9.99 -20.16 -3.79
C ASP A 99 8.99 -19.53 -2.79
N ILE A 100 7.81 -19.17 -3.32
CA ILE A 100 6.77 -18.48 -2.55
C ILE A 100 6.16 -19.42 -1.50
N ASP A 101 5.92 -20.68 -1.84
CA ASP A 101 5.29 -21.62 -0.91
C ASP A 101 6.24 -21.95 0.25
N GLN A 102 7.52 -22.08 -0.05
CA GLN A 102 8.57 -22.20 0.97
C GLN A 102 8.62 -20.93 1.84
N TYR A 103 8.67 -19.75 1.21
CA TYR A 103 8.73 -18.46 1.90
C TYR A 103 7.61 -18.30 2.92
N VAL A 104 6.37 -18.51 2.47
CA VAL A 104 5.20 -18.28 3.31
C VAL A 104 5.19 -19.21 4.53
N LYS A 105 5.68 -20.46 4.38
CA LYS A 105 5.82 -21.41 5.50
C LYS A 105 6.88 -21.00 6.52
N THR A 106 7.89 -20.23 6.09
CA THR A 106 8.94 -19.74 7.00
C THR A 106 8.55 -18.47 7.76
N LEU A 107 7.45 -17.82 7.38
CA LEU A 107 6.98 -16.61 8.04
C LEU A 107 6.50 -16.92 9.46
N LYS A 108 7.05 -16.21 10.44
CA LYS A 108 6.54 -16.25 11.80
C LYS A 108 5.52 -15.13 11.98
N ALA A 109 4.34 -15.48 12.48
CA ALA A 109 3.25 -14.53 12.73
C ALA A 109 3.66 -13.37 13.66
N THR A 110 4.63 -13.59 14.56
CA THR A 110 5.15 -12.58 15.48
C THR A 110 6.05 -11.54 14.80
N GLU A 111 6.71 -11.91 13.70
CA GLU A 111 7.66 -11.06 12.97
C GLU A 111 6.97 -10.39 11.77
N THR A 112 6.12 -11.13 11.06
CA THR A 112 5.36 -10.66 9.89
C THR A 112 3.88 -10.98 10.08
N PRO A 113 3.12 -10.08 10.73
CA PRO A 113 1.68 -10.26 10.90
C PRO A 113 0.98 -10.40 9.54
N GLN A 114 -0.01 -11.28 9.43
CA GLN A 114 -0.81 -11.43 8.21
C GLN A 114 -2.17 -10.73 8.38
N LEU A 115 -2.80 -10.21 7.33
CA LEU A 115 -2.38 -10.29 5.93
C LEU A 115 -1.52 -9.12 5.43
N PHE A 116 -0.81 -9.35 4.33
CA PHE A 116 -0.04 -8.31 3.64
C PHE A 116 0.03 -8.56 2.12
N VAL A 117 0.44 -7.54 1.38
CA VAL A 117 0.67 -7.62 -0.07
C VAL A 117 2.12 -7.98 -0.34
N MET A 118 2.36 -8.90 -1.28
CA MET A 118 3.70 -9.29 -1.72
C MET A 118 3.79 -9.28 -3.24
N CYS A 119 4.95 -8.93 -3.79
CA CYS A 119 5.23 -9.09 -5.22
C CYS A 119 6.65 -9.58 -5.48
N ARG A 120 6.87 -10.15 -6.67
CA ARG A 120 8.18 -10.63 -7.13
C ARG A 120 8.84 -9.67 -8.12
N GLY A 121 10.16 -9.58 -8.03
CA GLY A 121 10.98 -8.74 -8.88
C GLY A 121 10.97 -7.28 -8.42
N SER A 122 10.08 -6.48 -9.00
CA SER A 122 10.04 -5.02 -8.79
C SER A 122 8.71 -4.55 -8.22
N ARG A 123 8.73 -3.50 -7.39
CA ARG A 123 7.50 -2.83 -6.90
C ARG A 123 6.75 -2.11 -8.02
N ILE A 124 7.47 -1.73 -9.07
CA ILE A 124 6.96 -0.89 -10.16
C ILE A 124 6.46 -1.76 -11.30
N THR A 125 7.23 -2.78 -11.63
CA THR A 125 6.97 -3.78 -12.68
C THR A 125 7.00 -5.19 -12.08
N PRO A 126 6.04 -5.54 -11.19
CA PRO A 126 6.04 -6.84 -10.55
C PRO A 126 5.76 -7.93 -11.59
N SER A 127 6.57 -9.00 -11.58
CA SER A 127 6.33 -10.16 -12.45
C SER A 127 5.17 -11.01 -11.93
N GLN A 128 5.01 -11.07 -10.61
CA GLN A 128 3.89 -11.74 -9.94
C GLN A 128 3.50 -10.97 -8.68
N THR A 129 2.21 -11.01 -8.33
CA THR A 129 1.67 -10.33 -7.15
C THR A 129 0.78 -11.29 -6.36
N TYR A 130 0.83 -11.21 -5.03
CA TYR A 130 0.11 -12.05 -4.10
C TYR A 130 -0.48 -11.22 -2.96
N ILE A 131 -1.53 -11.75 -2.34
CA ILE A 131 -1.82 -11.48 -0.94
C ILE A 131 -1.39 -12.69 -0.11
N ILE A 132 -0.74 -12.45 1.02
CA ILE A 132 -0.35 -13.51 1.95
C ILE A 132 -1.35 -13.54 3.10
N ILE A 133 -2.08 -14.65 3.23
CA ILE A 133 -3.13 -14.82 4.24
C ILE A 133 -3.15 -16.26 4.76
N GLU A 134 -3.19 -16.40 6.09
CA GLU A 134 -3.18 -17.68 6.81
C GLU A 134 -2.14 -18.69 6.31
N GLY A 135 -0.93 -18.21 5.99
CA GLY A 135 0.14 -19.08 5.50
C GLY A 135 -0.03 -19.54 4.05
N ASN A 136 -0.87 -18.84 3.26
CA ASN A 136 -1.07 -19.10 1.83
C ASN A 136 -0.76 -17.85 1.01
N ALA A 137 -0.18 -18.04 -0.18
CA ALA A 137 -0.04 -16.99 -1.19
C ALA A 137 -1.17 -17.08 -2.20
N LEU A 138 -2.07 -16.09 -2.20
CA LEU A 138 -3.16 -16.04 -3.17
C LEU A 138 -2.78 -15.11 -4.34
N PRO A 139 -2.56 -15.64 -5.55
CA PRO A 139 -2.09 -14.86 -6.70
C PRO A 139 -3.12 -13.84 -7.16
N GLN A 140 -2.64 -12.68 -7.61
CA GLN A 140 -3.43 -11.56 -8.06
C GLN A 140 -2.95 -11.08 -9.43
N GLN A 141 -3.89 -10.57 -10.24
CA GLN A 141 -3.61 -10.15 -11.62
C GLN A 141 -2.71 -8.91 -11.73
N SER A 142 -2.66 -8.08 -10.67
CA SER A 142 -1.82 -6.88 -10.61
C SER A 142 -1.61 -6.44 -9.16
N LEU A 143 -0.64 -5.55 -8.93
CA LEU A 143 -0.42 -4.93 -7.62
C LEU A 143 -1.66 -4.19 -7.11
N MET A 144 -2.33 -3.45 -8.00
CA MET A 144 -3.57 -2.74 -7.66
C MET A 144 -4.67 -3.70 -7.21
N LYS A 145 -4.81 -4.86 -7.88
CA LYS A 145 -5.75 -5.91 -7.47
C LYS A 145 -5.38 -6.50 -6.11
N ALA A 146 -4.11 -6.77 -5.86
CA ALA A 146 -3.69 -7.29 -4.56
C ALA A 146 -3.94 -6.30 -3.42
N ILE A 147 -3.70 -5.01 -3.63
CA ILE A 147 -4.02 -3.98 -2.63
C ILE A 147 -5.52 -3.89 -2.39
N ASP A 148 -6.34 -3.97 -3.44
CA ASP A 148 -7.81 -3.99 -3.31
C ASP A 148 -8.31 -5.19 -2.51
N VAL A 149 -7.89 -6.40 -2.89
CA VAL A 149 -8.32 -7.63 -2.20
C VAL A 149 -7.76 -7.67 -0.77
N CYS A 150 -6.53 -7.21 -0.57
CA CYS A 150 -5.92 -7.12 0.77
C CYS A 150 -6.71 -6.16 1.67
N PHE A 151 -7.02 -4.96 1.18
CA PHE A 151 -7.86 -4.00 1.90
C PHE A 151 -9.22 -4.61 2.27
N LYS A 152 -9.90 -5.22 1.30
CA LYS A 152 -11.21 -5.85 1.51
C LYS A 152 -11.14 -6.98 2.53
N ALA A 153 -10.12 -7.83 2.44
CA ALA A 153 -9.88 -8.93 3.39
C ALA A 153 -9.70 -8.42 4.83
N MET A 154 -8.97 -7.31 5.02
CA MET A 154 -8.83 -6.71 6.36
C MET A 154 -10.18 -6.32 6.97
N TYR A 155 -11.16 -5.90 6.15
CA TYR A 155 -12.52 -5.60 6.61
C TYR A 155 -13.39 -6.82 6.83
N ILE A 156 -13.27 -7.84 5.97
CA ILE A 156 -14.08 -9.07 6.08
C ILE A 156 -13.65 -9.89 7.29
N PHE A 157 -12.36 -9.94 7.57
CA PHE A 157 -11.79 -10.74 8.66
C PHE A 157 -11.51 -9.93 9.94
N ASP A 158 -11.91 -8.65 9.97
CA ASP A 158 -11.68 -7.74 11.11
C ASP A 158 -10.20 -7.70 11.56
N ILE A 159 -9.29 -7.55 10.59
CA ILE A 159 -7.84 -7.53 10.82
C ILE A 159 -7.36 -6.09 10.97
N GLU A 160 -6.67 -5.82 12.07
CA GLU A 160 -6.03 -4.52 12.30
C GLU A 160 -4.88 -4.26 11.33
N TYR A 161 -4.72 -3.00 10.92
CA TYR A 161 -3.60 -2.59 10.09
C TYR A 161 -2.27 -2.69 10.84
N GLN A 162 -1.27 -3.27 10.18
CA GLN A 162 0.10 -3.35 10.69
C GLN A 162 0.62 -1.95 11.09
N PRO A 163 1.18 -1.76 12.30
CA PRO A 163 1.55 -0.43 12.82
C PRO A 163 2.46 0.39 11.88
N MET A 164 3.36 -0.27 11.17
CA MET A 164 4.38 0.36 10.32
C MET A 164 3.79 1.02 9.07
N CYS A 165 2.73 0.45 8.50
CA CYS A 165 2.05 0.94 7.30
C CYS A 165 0.60 1.36 7.56
N LYS A 166 0.16 1.41 8.83
CA LYS A 166 -1.20 1.72 9.26
C LYS A 166 -1.77 2.99 8.63
N ILE A 167 -0.97 4.06 8.60
CA ILE A 167 -1.44 5.36 8.08
C ILE A 167 -1.65 5.30 6.54
N ALA A 168 -0.88 4.47 5.82
CA ALA A 168 -1.09 4.25 4.38
C ALA A 168 -2.41 3.51 4.11
N TRP A 169 -2.73 2.49 4.91
CA TRP A 169 -4.03 1.81 4.85
C TRP A 169 -5.19 2.72 5.25
N GLN A 170 -5.03 3.53 6.30
CA GLN A 170 -6.03 4.53 6.71
C GLN A 170 -6.26 5.60 5.62
N PHE A 171 -5.22 5.97 4.87
CA PHE A 171 -5.39 6.85 3.71
C PHE A 171 -6.30 6.20 2.66
N LEU A 172 -6.06 4.93 2.30
CA LEU A 172 -6.93 4.21 1.35
C LEU A 172 -8.36 4.11 1.91
N GLN A 173 -8.51 3.76 3.19
CA GLN A 173 -9.79 3.69 3.88
C GLN A 173 -10.63 4.97 3.70
N VAL A 174 -10.04 6.13 4.02
CA VAL A 174 -10.76 7.40 4.07
C VAL A 174 -10.88 8.06 2.71
N VAL A 175 -9.81 8.06 1.91
CA VAL A 175 -9.72 8.84 0.66
C VAL A 175 -10.21 8.06 -0.54
N ILE A 176 -9.98 6.73 -0.56
CA ILE A 176 -10.41 5.88 -1.66
C ILE A 176 -11.78 5.28 -1.35
N TYR A 177 -11.93 4.56 -0.24
CA TYR A 177 -13.13 3.75 0.04
C TYR A 177 -14.24 4.48 0.80
N ASP A 178 -14.07 5.74 1.20
CA ASP A 178 -15.07 6.55 1.92
C ASP A 178 -15.56 5.91 3.24
N PHE A 179 -14.67 5.32 4.01
CA PHE A 179 -14.94 4.96 5.41
C PHE A 179 -14.56 6.13 6.31
N THR A 180 -15.56 6.86 6.81
CA THR A 180 -15.39 8.11 7.57
C THR A 180 -15.28 7.92 9.09
N GLU A 181 -15.44 6.69 9.57
CA GLU A 181 -15.41 6.37 11.01
C GLU A 181 -13.98 6.34 11.58
N ALA A 182 -12.95 6.24 10.73
CA ALA A 182 -11.56 6.27 11.18
C ALA A 182 -11.09 7.66 11.59
N SER A 183 -10.35 7.72 12.70
CA SER A 183 -9.62 8.92 13.10
C SER A 183 -8.64 9.35 12.02
N ILE A 184 -8.81 10.55 11.47
CA ILE A 184 -7.96 11.08 10.39
C ILE A 184 -6.78 11.84 10.99
N THR A 185 -5.56 11.42 10.66
CA THR A 185 -4.34 12.13 11.05
C THR A 185 -4.19 13.47 10.31
N SER A 186 -3.36 14.38 10.83
CA SER A 186 -3.03 15.62 10.12
C SER A 186 -2.37 15.34 8.76
N SER A 187 -1.51 14.32 8.66
CA SER A 187 -0.87 13.93 7.41
C SER A 187 -1.87 13.49 6.34
N ILE A 188 -2.89 12.69 6.69
CA ILE A 188 -3.95 12.30 5.75
C ILE A 188 -4.76 13.53 5.32
N ARG A 189 -5.10 14.43 6.26
CA ARG A 189 -5.80 15.69 5.92
C ARG A 189 -5.01 16.54 4.93
N ASN A 190 -3.69 16.68 5.13
CA ASN A 190 -2.84 17.48 4.25
C ASN A 190 -2.82 16.90 2.82
N LEU A 191 -2.57 15.59 2.67
CA LEU A 191 -2.57 14.96 1.35
C LEU A 191 -3.97 15.01 0.70
N ARG A 192 -5.04 14.78 1.48
CA ARG A 192 -6.42 14.90 0.99
C ARG A 192 -6.74 16.31 0.50
N ALA A 193 -6.32 17.34 1.22
CA ALA A 193 -6.51 18.74 0.82
C ALA A 193 -5.74 19.05 -0.48
N PHE A 194 -4.50 18.57 -0.59
CA PHE A 194 -3.70 18.70 -1.80
C PHE A 194 -4.33 18.00 -3.02
N ILE A 195 -4.92 16.83 -2.83
CA ILE A 195 -5.66 16.13 -3.90
C ILE A 195 -6.88 16.95 -4.35
N ALA A 196 -7.56 17.64 -3.42
CA ALA A 196 -8.75 18.43 -3.71
C ALA A 196 -8.46 19.80 -4.34
N SER A 197 -7.31 20.42 -4.05
CA SER A 197 -7.00 21.80 -4.47
C SER A 197 -6.87 21.99 -5.98
N ASP A 198 -6.56 20.93 -6.74
CA ASP A 198 -6.43 20.95 -8.21
C ASP A 198 -7.65 20.40 -8.96
N SER A 199 -8.79 20.26 -8.29
CA SER A 199 -10.07 19.89 -8.93
C SER A 199 -10.91 21.09 -9.36
N LYS A 200 -10.32 22.29 -9.40
CA LYS A 200 -10.92 23.54 -9.91
C LYS A 200 -10.30 23.93 -11.23
#